data_AF-A0A3B3HBN7-F1
#
_entry.id   AF-A0A3B3HBN7-F1
#
_cell.length_a   1.000
_cell.length_b   1.000
_cell.length_c   1.000
_cell.angle_alpha   90.00
_cell.angle_beta   90.00
_cell.angle_gamma   90.00
#
_symmetry.space_group_name_H-M   'P 1'
#
loop_
_entity.id
_entity.type
_entity.pdbx_description
1 polymer ?
#
loop_
_entity_poly.entity_id
_entity_poly.type
_entity_poly.pdbx_seq_one_letter_code
_entity_poly.pdbx_strand_id
1 'polypeptide(L)'
;MSSIKSFIVELEGPPDAAFTCGEVVSGHVVLELRRETNIFSMKVQGRGVATVHWLENRGMNAVYSDYTSKLTYFRKRQYLIRGYLKTNRQTNNAPMLLQHFCES
;
A
#
# COMPACT_ATOMS: atom_id res chain seq x y z
N MET A 1 2.24 -28.67 6.93
CA MET A 1 2.33 -28.12 5.56
C MET A 1 1.42 -26.90 5.44
N SER A 2 1.87 -25.80 4.83
CA SER A 2 1.04 -24.62 4.57
C SER A 2 -0.09 -24.95 3.60
N SER A 3 -1.28 -24.37 3.82
CA SER A 3 -2.40 -24.50 2.88
C SER A 3 -2.29 -23.56 1.69
N ILE A 4 -1.55 -22.45 1.82
CA ILE A 4 -1.29 -21.51 0.73
C ILE A 4 -0.18 -22.06 -0.16
N LYS A 5 -0.43 -22.07 -1.47
CA LYS A 5 0.53 -22.41 -2.53
C LYS A 5 1.23 -21.16 -3.06
N SER A 6 0.46 -20.13 -3.43
CA SER A 6 0.99 -18.84 -3.92
C SER A 6 0.05 -17.71 -3.51
N PHE A 7 0.60 -16.50 -3.35
CA PHE A 7 -0.16 -15.28 -3.07
C PHE A 7 0.54 -14.10 -3.76
N ILE A 8 -0.05 -13.61 -4.84
CA ILE A 8 0.57 -12.65 -5.77
C ILE A 8 -0.40 -11.49 -6.03
N VAL A 9 0.14 -10.28 -6.18
CA VAL A 9 -0.59 -9.12 -6.67
C VAL A 9 -0.13 -8.87 -8.10
N GLU A 10 -1.09 -8.80 -9.02
CA GLU A 10 -0.85 -8.52 -10.43
C GLU A 10 -1.45 -7.16 -10.78
N LEU A 11 -0.62 -6.26 -11.28
CA LEU A 11 -1.06 -4.96 -11.75
C LEU A 11 -1.36 -5.03 -13.25
N GLU A 12 -2.34 -4.25 -13.69
CA GLU A 12 -2.59 -4.06 -15.10
C GLU A 12 -1.53 -3.13 -15.69
N GLY A 13 -0.97 -3.53 -16.84
CA GLY A 13 0.05 -2.76 -17.54
C GLY A 13 1.40 -3.49 -17.67
N PRO A 14 2.40 -2.84 -18.26
CA PRO A 14 3.74 -3.40 -18.37
C PRO A 14 4.41 -3.55 -17.00
N PRO A 15 5.33 -4.52 -16.82
CA PRO A 15 5.98 -4.78 -15.52
C PRO A 15 6.69 -3.57 -14.91
N ASP A 16 7.23 -2.70 -15.77
CA ASP A 16 7.99 -1.51 -15.39
C ASP A 16 7.18 -0.21 -15.53
N ALA A 17 5.85 -0.31 -15.46
CA ALA A 17 4.97 0.85 -15.52
C ALA A 17 5.29 1.84 -14.36
N ALA A 18 5.62 3.07 -14.72
CA ALA A 18 5.71 4.18 -13.79
C ALA A 18 4.37 4.92 -13.78
N PHE A 19 3.83 5.15 -12.58
CA PHE A 19 2.57 5.88 -12.38
C PHE A 19 2.84 7.27 -11.83
N THR A 20 2.02 8.21 -12.24
CA THR A 20 2.06 9.63 -11.89
C THR A 20 0.81 10.03 -11.10
N CYS A 21 0.79 11.25 -10.60
CA CYS A 21 -0.34 11.74 -9.81
C CYS A 21 -1.62 11.77 -10.66
N GLY A 22 -2.71 11.22 -10.11
CA GLY A 22 -4.02 11.18 -10.76
C GLY A 22 -4.27 9.95 -11.62
N GLU A 23 -3.26 9.13 -11.91
CA GLU A 23 -3.45 7.87 -12.62
C GLU A 23 -4.10 6.80 -11.75
N VAL A 24 -4.94 5.97 -12.35
CA VAL A 24 -5.59 4.85 -11.67
C VAL A 24 -4.70 3.61 -11.81
N VAL A 25 -4.26 3.07 -10.68
CA VAL A 25 -3.55 1.79 -10.63
C VAL A 25 -4.57 0.68 -10.44
N SER A 26 -4.75 -0.16 -11.46
CA SER A 26 -5.65 -1.30 -11.47
C SER A 26 -4.89 -2.63 -11.40
N GLY A 27 -5.56 -3.68 -10.96
CA GLY A 27 -4.95 -4.99 -10.78
C GLY A 27 -5.85 -5.95 -10.01
N HIS A 28 -5.32 -7.14 -9.75
CA HIS A 28 -6.01 -8.19 -9.00
C HIS A 28 -5.05 -8.98 -8.11
N VAL A 29 -5.62 -9.81 -7.23
CA VAL A 29 -4.86 -10.63 -6.28
C VAL A 29 -5.14 -12.10 -6.59
N VAL A 30 -4.07 -12.86 -6.83
CA VAL A 30 -4.11 -14.29 -7.11
C VAL A 30 -3.71 -15.06 -5.85
N LEU A 31 -4.62 -15.87 -5.33
CA LEU A 31 -4.40 -16.74 -4.17
C LEU A 31 -4.62 -18.19 -4.57
N GLU A 32 -3.54 -18.97 -4.65
CA GLU A 32 -3.63 -20.42 -4.89
C GLU A 32 -3.54 -21.18 -3.57
N LEU A 33 -4.42 -22.17 -3.40
CA LEU A 33 -4.47 -23.03 -2.22
C LEU A 33 -4.15 -24.48 -2.61
N ARG A 34 -3.49 -25.21 -1.72
CA ARG A 34 -3.17 -26.64 -1.87
C ARG A 34 -4.32 -27.56 -1.45
N ARG A 35 -5.27 -27.01 -0.69
CA ARG A 35 -6.42 -27.71 -0.11
C ARG A 35 -7.48 -26.69 0.28
N GLU A 36 -8.69 -27.19 0.55
CA GLU A 36 -9.76 -26.36 1.10
C GLU A 36 -9.30 -25.61 2.35
N THR A 37 -9.53 -24.31 2.36
CA THR A 37 -9.07 -23.40 3.41
C THR A 37 -10.12 -22.34 3.66
N ASN A 38 -10.53 -22.18 4.92
CA ASN A 38 -11.41 -21.11 5.33
C ASN A 38 -10.67 -19.78 5.35
N ILE A 39 -10.95 -18.91 4.38
CA ILE A 39 -10.40 -17.55 4.33
C ILE A 39 -11.37 -16.62 5.05
N PHE A 40 -10.97 -16.16 6.24
CA PHE A 40 -11.81 -15.24 7.01
C PHE A 40 -11.81 -13.83 6.44
N SER A 41 -10.66 -13.29 6.03
CA SER A 41 -10.62 -11.96 5.42
C SER A 41 -9.38 -11.79 4.54
N MET A 42 -9.51 -11.00 3.50
CA MET A 42 -8.42 -10.60 2.62
C MET A 42 -8.49 -9.10 2.39
N LYS A 43 -7.36 -8.42 2.52
CA LYS A 43 -7.26 -6.97 2.35
C LYS A 43 -6.02 -6.61 1.53
N VAL A 44 -6.15 -5.56 0.73
CA VAL A 44 -5.05 -4.90 0.03
C VAL A 44 -4.78 -3.55 0.68
N GLN A 45 -3.50 -3.19 0.79
CA GLN A 45 -3.07 -1.89 1.28
C GLN A 45 -1.99 -1.33 0.37
N GLY A 46 -2.27 -0.18 -0.24
CA GLY A 46 -1.27 0.62 -0.95
C GLY A 46 -0.74 1.74 -0.06
N ARG A 47 0.57 2.00 -0.12
CA ARG A 47 1.20 3.11 0.60
C ARG A 47 2.39 3.67 -0.19
N GLY A 48 2.38 4.98 -0.46
CA GLY A 48 3.52 5.71 -1.01
C GLY A 48 4.18 6.56 0.07
N VAL A 49 5.48 6.38 0.30
CA VAL A 49 6.23 7.06 1.34
C VAL A 49 7.57 7.56 0.80
N ALA A 50 7.86 8.85 1.00
CA ALA A 50 9.21 9.38 0.87
C ALA A 50 9.89 9.37 2.24
N THR A 51 11.14 8.94 2.26
CA THR A 51 12.04 9.10 3.41
C THR A 51 13.27 9.84 2.90
N VAL A 52 13.63 10.94 3.56
CA VAL A 52 14.80 11.74 3.24
C VAL A 52 15.73 11.77 4.44
N HIS A 53 17.04 11.73 4.16
CA HIS A 53 18.10 11.73 5.16
C HIS A 53 19.08 12.84 4.80
N TRP A 54 19.50 13.64 5.78
CA TRP A 54 20.52 14.67 5.57
C TRP A 54 21.40 14.83 6.80
N LEU A 55 22.66 15.16 6.55
CA LEU A 55 23.63 15.48 7.60
C LEU A 55 23.84 16.99 7.61
N GLU A 56 23.81 17.59 8.81
CA GLU A 56 24.19 18.98 8.99
C GLU A 56 25.55 19.05 9.70
N ASN A 57 26.51 19.75 9.10
CA ASN A 57 27.78 20.07 9.74
C ASN A 57 27.74 21.52 10.24
N ARG A 58 27.87 21.72 11.56
CA ARG A 58 27.88 23.04 12.20
C ARG A 58 29.29 23.57 12.55
N GLY A 59 30.32 23.17 11.79
CA GLY A 59 31.67 23.73 11.88
C GLY A 59 32.59 23.00 12.88
N MET A 60 33.72 23.65 13.20
CA MET A 60 34.98 23.07 13.75
C MET A 60 34.84 22.19 15.03
N ASN A 61 33.69 22.18 15.71
CA ASN A 61 33.45 21.38 16.93
C ASN A 61 32.09 20.64 16.94
N ALA A 62 31.43 20.50 15.79
CA ALA A 62 30.08 19.92 15.74
C ALA A 62 30.12 18.39 15.55
N VAL A 63 29.53 17.66 16.50
CA VAL A 63 29.09 16.26 16.27
C VAL A 63 28.14 16.27 15.08
N TYR A 64 28.38 15.42 14.08
CA TYR A 64 27.50 15.29 12.92
C TYR A 64 26.06 15.08 13.38
N SER A 65 25.17 16.00 12.99
CA SER A 65 23.76 15.86 13.28
C SER A 65 23.11 15.14 12.12
N ASP A 66 22.67 13.91 12.38
CA ASP A 66 21.95 13.06 11.42
C ASP A 66 20.45 13.30 11.56
N TYR A 67 19.85 13.79 10.47
CA TYR A 67 18.43 14.10 10.39
C TYR A 67 17.74 13.19 9.39
N THR A 68 16.54 12.77 9.75
CA THR A 68 15.66 12.00 8.88
C THR A 68 14.27 12.64 8.89
N SER A 69 13.65 12.77 7.72
CA SER A 69 12.24 13.14 7.57
C SER A 69 11.49 12.12 6.72
N LYS A 70 10.19 12.00 6.98
CA LYS A 70 9.34 10.99 6.36
C LYS A 70 7.98 11.58 6.02
N LEU A 71 7.62 11.49 4.74
CA LEU A 71 6.34 11.97 4.21
C LEU A 71 5.55 10.80 3.62
N THR A 72 4.26 10.68 3.96
CA THR A 72 3.37 9.66 3.36
C THR A 72 2.42 10.35 2.37
N TYR A 73 2.61 10.12 1.07
CA TYR A 73 1.79 10.73 0.01
C TYR A 73 0.39 10.13 -0.06
N PHE A 74 0.30 8.81 0.04
CA PHE A 74 -0.99 8.13 0.07
C PHE A 74 -0.96 6.90 0.97
N ARG A 75 -2.13 6.59 1.53
CA ARG A 75 -2.39 5.35 2.25
C ARG A 75 -3.83 4.94 2.00
N LYS A 76 -4.03 3.86 1.26
CA LYS A 76 -5.35 3.31 0.94
C LYS A 76 -5.43 1.86 1.39
N ARG A 77 -6.61 1.46 1.87
CA ARG A 77 -6.89 0.11 2.37
C ARG A 77 -8.23 -0.33 1.84
N GLN A 78 -8.29 -1.53 1.28
CA GLN A 78 -9.52 -2.12 0.77
C GLN A 78 -9.60 -3.58 1.18
N TYR A 79 -10.78 -4.03 1.59
CA TYR A 79 -11.03 -5.45 1.82
C TYR A 79 -11.54 -6.09 0.54
N LEU A 80 -10.89 -7.16 0.10
CA LEU A 80 -11.32 -7.99 -1.04
C LEU A 80 -12.26 -9.09 -0.56
N ILE A 81 -11.99 -9.66 0.61
CA ILE A 81 -12.89 -10.59 1.31
C ILE A 81 -13.09 -10.03 2.72
N ARG A 82 -14.34 -9.71 3.07
CA ARG A 82 -14.72 -9.39 4.44
C ARG A 82 -15.38 -10.62 5.04
N GLY A 83 -14.79 -11.15 6.11
CA GLY A 83 -15.46 -12.17 6.92
C GLY A 83 -16.74 -11.59 7.47
N TYR A 84 -17.84 -12.33 7.35
CA TYR A 84 -19.13 -11.94 7.92
C TYR A 84 -19.09 -12.09 9.45
N LEU A 85 -18.39 -11.18 10.14
CA LEU A 85 -18.80 -10.80 11.48
C LEU A 85 -19.70 -9.58 11.33
N LYS A 86 -20.99 -9.74 11.66
CA LYS A 86 -21.98 -8.66 11.71
C LYS A 86 -21.39 -7.44 12.42
N THR A 87 -20.88 -6.48 11.68
CA THR A 87 -20.50 -5.17 12.19
C THR A 87 -21.07 -4.13 11.24
N ASN A 88 -22.07 -3.41 11.76
CA ASN A 88 -22.84 -2.38 11.09
C ASN A 88 -21.93 -1.20 10.71
N ARG A 89 -21.22 -1.29 9.58
CA ARG A 89 -20.62 -0.12 8.91
C ARG A 89 -20.68 -0.32 7.40
N GLN A 90 -21.71 0.24 6.78
CA GLN A 90 -21.71 0.55 5.35
C GLN A 90 -20.48 1.40 5.05
N THR A 91 -19.61 0.92 4.17
CA THR A 91 -18.66 1.80 3.48
C THR A 91 -18.78 1.51 1.99
N ASN A 92 -19.10 2.57 1.25
CA ASN A 92 -19.39 2.56 -0.17
C ASN A 92 -18.21 1.97 -0.96
N ASN A 93 -18.49 0.95 -1.78
CA ASN A 93 -17.55 0.44 -2.76
C ASN A 93 -17.48 1.43 -3.93
N ALA A 94 -16.49 2.31 -3.91
CA ALA A 94 -16.10 3.11 -5.07
C ALA A 94 -14.87 2.47 -5.74
N PRO A 95 -14.73 2.51 -7.09
CA PRO A 95 -13.46 2.26 -7.75
C PRO A 95 -12.39 3.21 -7.18
N MET A 96 -11.11 2.80 -7.18
CA MET A 96 -10.00 3.63 -6.68
C MET A 96 -9.83 4.90 -7.51
N LEU A 97 -10.64 5.92 -7.22
CA LEU A 97 -10.37 7.29 -7.66
C LEU A 97 -9.29 7.86 -6.75
N LEU A 98 -8.13 8.09 -7.36
CA LEU A 98 -7.00 8.79 -6.79
C LEU A 98 -7.32 10.29 -6.73
N GLN A 99 -8.28 10.66 -5.88
CA GLN A 99 -8.66 12.04 -5.66
C GLN A 99 -8.04 12.55 -4.36
N HIS A 100 -7.21 13.59 -4.53
CA HIS A 100 -6.62 14.50 -3.53
C HIS A 100 -5.55 13.87 -2.61
N PHE A 101 -4.32 14.38 -2.46
CA PHE A 101 -3.79 15.75 -2.53
C PHE A 101 -2.34 15.70 -3.05
N CYS A 102 -2.04 16.47 -4.10
CA CYS A 102 -0.71 17.01 -4.34
C CYS A 102 -0.79 18.45 -3.86
N GLU A 103 -0.36 18.70 -2.62
CA GLU A 103 -0.14 20.08 -2.16
C GLU A 103 0.82 20.07 -0.97
N SER A 104 1.82 20.96 -1.08
CA SER A 104 2.99 21.23 -0.22
C SER A 104 4.21 20.36 -0.44
#